data_AF-A0A843BUD0-F1
#
_entry.id   AF-A0A843BUD0-F1
#
_cell.length_a   1.000
_cell.length_b   1.000
_cell.length_c   1.000
_cell.angle_alpha   90.00
_cell.angle_beta   90.00
_cell.angle_gamma   90.00
#
_symmetry.space_group_name_H-M   'P 1'
#
loop_
_entity.id
_entity.type
_entity.pdbx_description
1 polymer ?
#
loop_
_entity_poly.entity_id
_entity_poly.type
_entity_poly.pdbx_seq_one_letter_code
_entity_poly.pdbx_strand_id
1 'polypeptide(L)'
;MSKSINTLTRQLRDLNPETRSKAAMNLGEMGAEEAVPSMISAFKSDKDENVRSVFAETFALFSSNDDVVAALIYAQDNDKSEIVRVSAKWALDQIVKTRGHASLQSLLEDIEK
;
A
#
# COMPACT_ATOMS: atom_id res chain seq x y z
N MET A 1 -6.02 12.54 -17.78
CA MET A 1 -5.52 11.53 -16.82
C MET A 1 -5.71 11.98 -15.38
N SER A 2 -5.32 13.20 -14.99
CA SER A 2 -5.49 13.74 -13.61
C SER A 2 -6.93 13.71 -13.06
N LYS A 3 -7.95 13.94 -13.89
CA LYS A 3 -9.37 13.89 -13.46
C LYS A 3 -9.79 12.48 -12.98
N SER A 4 -9.26 11.43 -13.61
CA SER A 4 -9.53 10.05 -13.22
C SER A 4 -8.85 9.71 -11.91
N ILE A 5 -7.60 10.12 -11.73
CA ILE A 5 -6.84 9.92 -10.48
C ILE A 5 -7.53 10.64 -9.31
N ASN A 6 -7.92 11.91 -9.49
CA ASN A 6 -8.69 12.63 -8.47
C ASN A 6 -10.01 11.95 -8.09
N THR A 7 -10.68 11.34 -9.06
CA THR A 7 -11.94 10.62 -8.83
C THR A 7 -11.68 9.35 -8.03
N LEU A 8 -10.67 8.56 -8.41
CA LEU A 8 -10.28 7.33 -7.72
C LEU A 8 -9.79 7.64 -6.29
N THR A 9 -8.98 8.68 -6.11
CA THR A 9 -8.53 9.14 -4.78
C THR A 9 -9.70 9.47 -3.85
N ARG A 10 -10.79 10.04 -4.39
CA ARG A 10 -12.01 10.28 -3.61
C ARG A 10 -12.73 8.97 -3.26
N GLN A 11 -12.73 7.99 -4.17
CA GLN A 11 -13.34 6.68 -3.97
C GLN A 11 -12.63 5.81 -2.93
N LEU A 12 -11.36 6.11 -2.59
CA LEU A 12 -10.67 5.47 -1.45
C LEU A 12 -11.36 5.73 -0.10
N ARG A 13 -12.30 6.68 -0.03
CA ARG A 13 -13.08 7.01 1.18
C ARG A 13 -14.57 6.70 1.02
N ASP A 14 -14.93 5.91 0.02
CA ASP A 14 -16.32 5.54 -0.25
C ASP A 14 -16.91 4.68 0.89
N LEU A 15 -18.22 4.78 1.10
CA LEU A 15 -18.90 3.99 2.13
C LEU A 15 -18.86 2.49 1.82
N ASN A 16 -18.88 2.12 0.53
CA ASN A 16 -18.82 0.74 0.07
C ASN A 16 -17.36 0.23 0.06
N PRO A 17 -17.03 -0.82 0.82
CA PRO A 17 -15.71 -1.45 0.81
C PRO A 17 -15.23 -1.87 -0.58
N GLU A 18 -16.13 -2.38 -1.43
CA GLU A 18 -15.79 -2.83 -2.77
C GLU A 18 -15.33 -1.66 -3.66
N THR A 19 -15.96 -0.49 -3.52
CA THR A 19 -15.55 0.73 -4.22
C THR A 19 -14.15 1.17 -3.78
N ARG A 20 -13.84 1.07 -2.48
CA ARG A 20 -12.52 1.42 -1.95
C ARG A 20 -11.43 0.48 -2.47
N SER A 21 -11.67 -0.83 -2.44
CA SER A 21 -10.73 -1.84 -2.99
C SER A 21 -10.48 -1.63 -4.48
N LYS A 22 -11.54 -1.43 -5.27
CA LYS A 22 -11.42 -1.15 -6.71
C LYS A 22 -10.65 0.13 -6.99
N ALA A 23 -10.87 1.18 -6.19
CA ALA A 23 -10.14 2.43 -6.32
C ALA A 23 -8.64 2.24 -6.05
N ALA A 24 -8.28 1.48 -5.00
CA ALA A 24 -6.90 1.15 -4.69
C ALA A 24 -6.24 0.40 -5.85
N MET A 25 -6.84 -0.71 -6.30
CA MET A 25 -6.33 -1.53 -7.41
C MET A 25 -6.12 -0.70 -8.68
N ASN A 26 -7.12 0.09 -9.09
CA ASN A 26 -7.04 0.91 -10.29
C ASN A 26 -5.90 1.95 -10.20
N LEU A 27 -5.71 2.58 -9.03
CA LEU A 27 -4.59 3.53 -8.84
C LEU A 27 -3.22 2.83 -8.94
N GLY A 28 -3.12 1.60 -8.41
CA GLY A 28 -1.91 0.79 -8.52
C GLY A 28 -1.60 0.34 -9.94
N GLU A 29 -2.59 -0.20 -10.66
CA GLU A 29 -2.45 -0.61 -12.05
C GLU A 29 -2.10 0.57 -12.97
N MET A 30 -2.58 1.78 -12.63
CA MET A 30 -2.22 3.01 -13.33
C MET A 30 -0.80 3.50 -13.03
N GLY A 31 -0.15 2.99 -11.98
CA GLY A 31 1.12 3.52 -11.49
C GLY A 31 1.02 4.98 -11.03
N ALA A 32 -0.11 5.35 -10.43
CA ALA A 32 -0.41 6.73 -10.03
C ALA A 32 0.38 7.13 -8.77
N GLU A 33 1.69 7.36 -8.92
CA GLU A 33 2.59 7.77 -7.84
C GLU A 33 2.10 9.03 -7.11
N GLU A 34 1.42 9.96 -7.80
CA GLU A 34 0.85 11.15 -7.17
C GLU A 34 -0.28 10.84 -6.18
N ALA A 35 -0.88 9.65 -6.25
CA ALA A 35 -1.94 9.21 -5.35
C ALA A 35 -1.40 8.47 -4.10
N VAL A 36 -0.12 8.11 -4.07
CA VAL A 36 0.50 7.33 -2.99
C VAL A 36 0.22 7.90 -1.59
N PRO A 37 0.36 9.22 -1.32
CA PRO A 37 0.05 9.76 0.00
C PRO A 37 -1.39 9.51 0.43
N SER A 38 -2.34 9.59 -0.52
CA SER A 38 -3.75 9.32 -0.24
C SER A 38 -4.03 7.84 -0.06
N MET A 39 -3.37 6.98 -0.84
CA MET A 39 -3.47 5.52 -0.69
C MET A 39 -2.92 5.06 0.67
N ILE A 40 -1.76 5.57 1.11
CA ILE A 40 -1.19 5.27 2.43
C ILE A 40 -2.12 5.73 3.55
N SER A 41 -2.69 6.94 3.44
CA SER A 41 -3.65 7.45 4.42
C SER A 41 -4.90 6.57 4.51
N ALA A 42 -5.44 6.12 3.37
CA ALA A 42 -6.58 5.22 3.32
C ALA A 42 -6.25 3.84 3.91
N PHE A 43 -5.13 3.25 3.51
CA PHE A 43 -4.64 1.97 4.03
C PHE A 43 -4.55 1.96 5.57
N LYS A 44 -3.93 2.99 6.16
CA LYS A 44 -3.75 3.09 7.62
C LYS A 44 -5.06 3.29 8.38
N SER A 45 -6.08 3.87 7.75
CA SER A 45 -7.34 4.26 8.43
C SER A 45 -8.54 3.37 8.08
N ASP A 46 -8.42 2.47 7.11
CA ASP A 46 -9.55 1.64 6.69
C ASP A 46 -9.94 0.65 7.81
N LYS A 47 -11.23 0.64 8.12
CA LYS A 47 -11.81 -0.23 9.14
C LYS A 47 -11.86 -1.69 8.71
N ASP A 48 -11.98 -1.93 7.40
CA ASP A 48 -12.18 -3.26 6.80
C ASP A 48 -10.82 -3.88 6.48
N GLU A 49 -10.56 -5.05 7.06
CA GLU A 49 -9.31 -5.77 6.86
C GLU A 49 -9.13 -6.29 5.43
N ASN A 50 -10.21 -6.64 4.73
CA ASN A 50 -10.13 -7.07 3.34
C ASN A 50 -9.77 -5.90 2.42
N VAL A 51 -10.21 -4.69 2.75
CA VAL A 51 -9.79 -3.51 2.00
C VAL A 51 -8.33 -3.20 2.29
N ARG A 52 -7.90 -3.27 3.56
CA ARG A 52 -6.47 -3.09 3.90
C ARG A 52 -5.57 -4.13 3.23
N SER A 53 -5.98 -5.40 3.14
CA SER A 53 -5.18 -6.42 2.46
C SER A 53 -5.03 -6.12 0.96
N VAL A 54 -6.09 -5.64 0.29
CA VAL A 54 -6.02 -5.19 -1.11
C VAL A 54 -5.06 -4.02 -1.28
N PHE A 55 -5.07 -3.05 -0.36
CA PHE A 55 -4.07 -1.97 -0.38
C PHE A 55 -2.64 -2.52 -0.26
N ALA A 56 -2.40 -3.44 0.66
CA ALA A 56 -1.09 -4.05 0.85
C ALA A 56 -0.61 -4.78 -0.42
N GLU A 57 -1.48 -5.56 -1.07
CA GLU A 57 -1.16 -6.24 -2.33
C GLU A 57 -0.88 -5.24 -3.45
N THR A 58 -1.70 -4.19 -3.56
CA THR A 58 -1.54 -3.14 -4.57
C THR A 58 -0.22 -2.38 -4.39
N PHE A 59 0.22 -2.18 -3.15
CA PHE A 59 1.48 -1.51 -2.83
C PHE A 59 2.72 -2.24 -3.34
N ALA A 60 2.66 -3.54 -3.64
CA ALA A 60 3.74 -4.25 -4.32
C ALA A 60 4.06 -3.65 -5.71
N LEU A 61 3.09 -2.99 -6.36
CA LEU A 61 3.27 -2.31 -7.66
C LEU A 61 4.05 -0.99 -7.53
N PHE A 62 4.09 -0.40 -6.33
CA PHE A 62 4.84 0.82 -6.03
C PHE A 62 6.18 0.49 -5.37
N SER A 63 6.86 -0.56 -5.86
CA SER A 63 8.09 -1.05 -5.25
C SER A 63 9.20 0.00 -5.14
N SER A 64 9.16 1.04 -5.98
CA SER A 64 10.14 2.12 -6.01
C SER A 64 9.87 3.26 -5.01
N ASN A 65 8.78 3.20 -4.25
CA ASN A 65 8.36 4.25 -3.33
C ASN A 65 8.66 3.88 -1.88
N ASP A 66 9.56 4.61 -1.22
CA ASP A 66 10.02 4.28 0.13
C ASP A 66 8.93 4.50 1.20
N ASP A 67 8.01 5.46 0.99
CA ASP A 67 6.88 5.67 1.90
C ASP A 67 5.92 4.46 1.90
N VAL A 68 5.76 3.83 0.74
CA VAL A 68 4.97 2.60 0.58
C VAL A 68 5.64 1.45 1.33
N VAL A 69 6.94 1.30 1.17
CA VAL A 69 7.71 0.26 1.88
C VAL A 69 7.62 0.44 3.39
N ALA A 70 7.80 1.67 3.89
CA ALA A 70 7.65 1.98 5.31
C ALA A 70 6.23 1.69 5.82
N ALA A 71 5.19 2.00 5.04
CA ALA A 71 3.82 1.69 5.40
C ALA A 71 3.55 0.18 5.48
N LEU A 72 4.12 -0.61 4.56
CA LEU A 72 4.03 -2.08 4.56
C LEU A 72 4.77 -2.70 5.75
N ILE A 73 5.98 -2.24 6.06
CA ILE A 73 6.75 -2.69 7.24
C ILE A 73 5.93 -2.46 8.50
N TYR A 74 5.41 -1.25 8.68
CA TYR A 74 4.58 -0.92 9.84
C TYR A 74 3.36 -1.85 9.94
N ALA A 75 2.65 -2.08 8.83
CA ALA A 75 1.46 -2.92 8.81
C ALA A 75 1.76 -4.40 9.07
N GLN A 76 2.90 -4.92 8.59
CA GLN A 76 3.34 -6.28 8.86
C GLN A 76 3.43 -6.55 10.37
N ASP A 77 3.94 -5.58 11.13
CA ASP A 77 4.23 -5.80 12.55
C ASP A 77 3.10 -5.29 13.47
N ASN A 78 2.32 -4.30 13.03
CA ASN A 78 1.35 -3.59 13.88
C ASN A 78 -0.11 -3.72 13.44
N ASP A 79 -0.44 -4.29 12.28
CA ASP A 79 -1.85 -4.44 11.90
C ASP A 79 -2.56 -5.46 12.80
N LYS A 80 -3.77 -5.08 13.24
CA LYS A 80 -4.64 -5.90 14.08
C LYS A 80 -5.04 -7.23 13.41
N SER A 81 -5.17 -7.25 12.08
CA SER A 81 -5.62 -8.40 11.32
C SER A 81 -4.45 -9.21 10.80
N GLU A 82 -4.49 -10.51 11.03
CA GLU A 82 -3.47 -11.44 10.52
C GLU A 82 -3.42 -11.45 8.99
N ILE A 83 -4.58 -11.31 8.33
CA ILE A 83 -4.67 -11.27 6.87
C ILE A 83 -3.85 -10.10 6.33
N VAL A 84 -3.98 -8.92 6.94
CA VAL A 84 -3.25 -7.72 6.51
C VAL A 84 -1.76 -7.87 6.76
N ARG A 85 -1.35 -8.45 7.89
CA ARG A 85 0.07 -8.72 8.18
C ARG A 85 0.70 -9.65 7.14
N VAL A 86 -0.02 -10.71 6.75
CA VAL A 86 0.42 -11.67 5.73
C VAL A 86 0.50 -11.01 4.36
N SER A 87 -0.51 -10.24 3.95
CA SER A 87 -0.49 -9.52 2.67
C SER A 87 0.64 -8.48 2.62
N ALA A 88 0.89 -7.77 3.73
CA ALA A 88 1.99 -6.81 3.83
C ALA A 88 3.35 -7.50 3.71
N LYS A 89 3.53 -8.63 4.40
CA LYS A 89 4.74 -9.46 4.26
C LYS A 89 4.93 -9.94 2.83
N TRP A 90 3.86 -10.45 2.20
CA TRP A 90 3.93 -10.91 0.81
C TRP A 90 4.33 -9.77 -0.14
N ALA A 91 3.76 -8.58 0.04
CA ALA A 91 4.10 -7.41 -0.76
C ALA A 91 5.56 -7.01 -0.58
N LEU A 92 6.06 -6.98 0.65
CA LEU A 92 7.48 -6.74 0.94
C LEU A 92 8.37 -7.79 0.26
N ASP A 93 8.02 -9.07 0.31
CA ASP A 93 8.78 -10.13 -0.37
C ASP A 93 8.81 -9.92 -1.90
N GLN A 94 7.75 -9.37 -2.53
CA GLN A 94 7.78 -9.00 -3.95
C GLN A 94 8.70 -7.79 -4.19
N ILE A 95 8.65 -6.78 -3.33
CA ILE A 95 9.52 -5.61 -3.43
C ILE A 95 10.99 -6.03 -3.29
N VAL A 96 11.31 -6.96 -2.37
CA VAL A 96 12.65 -7.55 -2.24
C VAL A 96 13.11 -8.22 -3.53
N LYS A 97 12.23 -8.99 -4.19
CA LYS A 97 12.56 -9.65 -5.46
C LYS A 97 12.83 -8.65 -6.58
N THR A 98 12.13 -7.51 -6.56
CA THR A 98 12.27 -6.46 -7.58
C THR A 98 13.47 -5.53 -7.33
N ARG A 99 13.65 -5.04 -6.10
CA ARG A 99 14.73 -4.10 -5.71
C ARG A 99 16.04 -4.77 -5.29
N GLY A 100 15.99 -6.04 -4.90
CA GLY A 100 17.08 -6.74 -4.23
C GLY A 100 17.13 -6.46 -2.73
N HIS A 101 17.63 -7.44 -1.96
CA HIS A 101 17.64 -7.42 -0.49
C HIS A 101 18.44 -6.24 0.10
N ALA A 102 19.55 -5.85 -0.54
CA ALA A 102 20.43 -4.80 -0.02
C ALA A 102 19.74 -3.42 0.08
N SER A 103 18.84 -3.11 -0.85
CA SER A 103 18.10 -1.84 -0.87
C SER A 103 17.05 -1.75 0.25
N LEU A 104 16.53 -2.89 0.71
CA LEU A 104 15.51 -2.94 1.76
C LEU A 104 16.15 -2.91 3.15
N GLN A 105 17.32 -3.54 3.30
CA GLN A 105 18.08 -3.52 4.55
C GLN A 105 18.53 -2.10 4.91
N SER A 106 19.04 -1.32 3.94
CA SER A 106 19.43 0.07 4.22
C SER A 106 18.24 0.93 4.65
N LEU A 107 17.07 0.70 4.06
CA LEU A 107 15.86 1.44 4.42
C LEU A 107 15.36 1.06 5.82
N LEU A 108 15.42 -0.22 6.20
CA LEU A 108 15.12 -0.66 7.56
C LEU A 108 16.05 0.00 8.58
N GLU A 109 17.35 0.04 8.31
CA GLU A 109 18.34 0.71 9.18
C GLU A 109 18.11 2.22 9.30
N ASP A 110 17.54 2.86 8.28
CA ASP A 110 17.19 4.29 8.31
C ASP A 110 15.86 4.59 9.00
N ILE A 111 14.90 3.65 8.98
CA ILE A 111 13.63 3.77 9.71
C ILE A 111 13.82 3.55 11.23
N GLU A 112 14.82 2.74 11.62
CA GLU A 112 15.10 2.40 13.02
C GLU A 112 15.97 3.42 13.78
N LYS A 113 16.52 4.44 13.11
CA LYS A 113 17.33 5.53 13.72
C LYS A 113 16.50 6.74 14.13
#